data_AF-A0A0D3IB41-F1
#
_entry.id   AF-A0A0D3IB41-F1
#
_cell.length_a   1.000
_cell.length_b   1.000
_cell.length_c   1.000
_cell.angle_alpha   90.00
_cell.angle_beta   90.00
_cell.angle_gamma   90.00
#
_symmetry.space_group_name_H-M   'P 1'
#
loop_
_entity.id
_entity.type
_entity.pdbx_description
1 polymer ?
#
loop_
_entity_poly.entity_id
_entity_poly.type
_entity_poly.pdbx_seq_one_letter_code
_entity_poly.pdbx_strand_id
1 'polypeptide(L)' 'VSKKMEEYLGEDEPTLVNFVLDKLAARTAAAEVEAEVAKVLDEEAEPFTVKLWRMLLFEIKRAKATPS' A
#
# COMPACT_ATOMS: atom_id res chain seq x y z
N VAL A 1 -2.19 -2.52 6.47
CA VAL A 1 -2.40 -1.53 5.38
C VAL A 1 -3.50 -0.57 5.79
N SER A 2 -4.72 -1.04 6.11
CA SER A 2 -5.87 -0.20 6.51
C SER A 2 -5.54 0.87 7.56
N LYS A 3 -5.03 0.47 8.73
CA LYS A 3 -4.68 1.41 9.83
C LYS A 3 -3.70 2.52 9.44
N LYS A 4 -2.87 2.26 8.42
CA LYS A 4 -1.83 3.19 7.95
C LYS A 4 -2.33 4.12 6.86
N MET A 5 -3.43 3.77 6.20
CA MET A 5 -4.14 4.62 5.25
C MET A 5 -5.04 5.60 6.00
N GLU A 6 -5.73 5.12 7.04
CA GLU A 6 -6.50 5.95 7.97
C GLU A 6 -5.62 7.02 8.65
N GLU A 7 -4.43 6.65 9.14
CA GLU A 7 -3.45 7.61 9.71
C GLU A 7 -2.95 8.65 8.69
N TYR A 8 -2.97 8.33 7.40
CA TYR A 8 -2.42 9.17 6.34
C TYR A 8 -3.47 10.13 5.75
N LEU A 9 -4.71 9.66 5.63
CA LEU A 9 -5.84 10.42 5.06
C LEU A 9 -6.65 11.17 6.13
N GLY A 10 -6.52 10.79 7.40
CA GLY A 10 -7.31 11.36 8.50
C GLY A 10 -8.77 10.88 8.52
N GLU A 11 -9.16 10.07 7.55
CA GLU A 11 -10.47 9.44 7.42
C GLU A 11 -10.32 7.98 6.97
N ASP A 12 -11.32 7.16 7.30
CA ASP A 12 -11.34 5.76 6.92
C ASP A 12 -11.81 5.62 5.46
N GLU A 13 -10.88 5.23 4.60
CA GLU A 13 -11.08 5.06 3.15
C GLU A 13 -10.94 3.57 2.75
N PRO A 14 -11.92 2.73 3.13
CA PRO A 14 -11.86 1.28 2.88
C PRO A 14 -11.82 0.95 1.39
N THR A 15 -12.35 1.83 0.54
CA THR A 15 -12.33 1.69 -0.92
C THR A 15 -10.91 1.72 -1.45
N LEU A 16 -10.11 2.70 -1.02
CA LEU A 16 -8.72 2.83 -1.45
C LEU A 16 -7.85 1.69 -0.88
N VAL A 17 -8.14 1.25 0.36
CA VAL A 17 -7.50 0.08 0.97
C VAL A 17 -7.75 -1.17 0.12
N ASN A 18 -9.02 -1.45 -0.21
CA ASN A 18 -9.38 -2.62 -1.00
C ASN A 18 -8.76 -2.56 -2.40
N PHE A 19 -8.78 -1.39 -3.03
CA PHE A 19 -8.13 -1.18 -4.32
C PHE A 19 -6.63 -1.52 -4.29
N VAL A 20 -5.90 -1.04 -3.28
CA VAL A 20 -4.49 -1.35 -3.11
C VAL A 20 -4.27 -2.85 -2.86
N LEU A 21 -5.11 -3.49 -2.04
CA LEU A 21 -5.03 -4.93 -1.78
C LEU A 21 -5.26 -5.76 -3.06
N ASP A 22 -6.22 -5.38 -3.90
CA ASP A 22 -6.51 -6.04 -5.17
C ASP A 22 -5.31 -5.92 -6.14
N LYS A 23 -4.70 -4.74 -6.24
CA LYS A 23 -3.50 -4.52 -7.06
C LYS A 23 -2.31 -5.35 -6.58
N LEU A 24 -2.13 -5.45 -5.26
CA LEU A 24 -1.09 -6.29 -4.66
C LEU A 24 -1.34 -7.77 -4.91
N ALA A 25 -2.58 -8.24 -4.80
CA ALA A 25 -2.97 -9.61 -5.13
C ALA A 25 -2.71 -9.95 -6.60
N ALA A 26 -2.93 -8.99 -7.50
CA ALA A 26 -2.60 -9.09 -8.92
C ALA A 26 -1.09 -8.99 -9.23
N ARG A 27 -0.23 -8.79 -8.22
CA ARG A 27 1.23 -8.59 -8.37
C ARG A 27 1.58 -7.44 -9.31
N THR A 28 0.77 -6.39 -9.28
CA THR A 28 0.95 -5.18 -10.07
C THR A 28 2.29 -4.51 -9.72
N ALA A 29 2.96 -3.92 -10.71
CA ALA A 29 4.22 -3.21 -10.49
C ALA A 29 4.00 -1.96 -9.59
N ALA A 30 5.02 -1.60 -8.80
CA ALA A 30 4.93 -0.46 -7.87
C ALA A 30 4.56 0.85 -8.57
N ALA A 31 5.19 1.12 -9.71
CA ALA A 31 4.94 2.31 -10.50
C ALA A 31 3.51 2.38 -11.05
N GLU A 32 2.91 1.23 -11.38
CA GLU A 32 1.51 1.18 -11.81
C GLU A 32 0.56 1.44 -10.64
N VAL A 33 0.87 0.93 -9.45
CA VAL A 33 0.05 1.23 -8.25
C VAL A 33 0.17 2.70 -7.87
N GLU A 34 1.38 3.28 -7.91
CA GLU A 34 1.61 4.70 -7.68
C GLU A 34 0.78 5.57 -8.63
N ALA A 35 0.82 5.29 -9.94
CA ALA A 35 0.09 6.06 -10.95
C ALA A 35 -1.43 6.04 -10.74
N GLU A 36 -1.98 4.94 -10.22
CA GLU A 36 -3.40 4.85 -9.87
C GLU A 36 -3.72 5.59 -8.58
N VAL A 37 -2.86 5.46 -7.56
CA VAL A 37 -3.02 6.16 -6.27
C VAL A 37 -2.87 7.67 -6.45
N ALA A 38 -2.01 8.13 -7.38
CA ALA A 38 -1.82 9.53 -7.73
C ALA A 38 -3.08 10.20 -8.29
N LYS A 39 -4.06 9.44 -8.80
CA LYS A 39 -5.36 10.00 -9.23
C LYS A 39 -6.23 10.47 -8.06
N VAL A 40 -5.88 10.09 -6.83
CA VAL A 40 -6.64 10.39 -5.61
C VAL A 40 -5.80 11.20 -4.62
N LEU A 41 -4.51 10.84 -4.48
CA LEU A 41 -3.58 11.45 -3.52
C LEU A 41 -2.64 12.49 -4.15
N ASP A 42 -2.70 12.73 -5.47
CA ASP A 42 -1.82 13.67 -6.18
C ASP A 42 -0.34 13.51 -5.76
N GLU A 43 0.27 14.56 -5.20
CA GLU A 43 1.68 14.60 -4.77
C GLU A 43 2.00 13.70 -3.56
N GLU A 44 0.99 13.25 -2.82
CA GLU A 44 1.14 12.34 -1.67
C GLU A 44 1.26 10.86 -2.10
N ALA A 45 1.06 10.54 -3.38
CA ALA A 45 1.06 9.16 -3.86
C ALA A 45 2.45 8.49 -3.87
N GLU A 46 3.49 9.22 -4.25
CA GLU A 46 4.88 8.72 -4.23
C GLU A 46 5.31 8.34 -2.80
N PRO A 47 5.28 9.26 -1.80
CA PRO A 47 5.69 8.93 -0.44
C PRO A 47 4.82 7.82 0.18
N PHE A 48 3.53 7.79 -0.12
CA PHE A 48 2.64 6.70 0.27
C PHE A 48 3.08 5.35 -0.30
N THR A 49 3.31 5.27 -1.62
CA THR A 49 3.67 4.02 -2.31
C THR A 49 5.02 3.50 -1.82
N VAL A 50 6.01 4.37 -1.63
CA VAL A 50 7.32 4.00 -1.06
C VAL A 50 7.18 3.42 0.35
N LYS A 51 6.37 4.05 1.22
CA LYS A 51 6.12 3.58 2.60
C LYS A 51 5.40 2.23 2.61
N LEU A 52 4.45 2.02 1.71
CA LEU A 52 3.72 0.77 1.53
C LEU A 52 4.65 -0.37 1.07
N TRP A 53 5.49 -0.13 0.06
CA TRP A 53 6.41 -1.14 -0.46
C TRP A 53 7.48 -1.56 0.57
N ARG A 54 8.01 -0.60 1.35
CA ARG A 54 8.92 -0.90 2.46
C ARG A 54 8.26 -1.80 3.51
N MET A 55 6.99 -1.52 3.84
CA MET A 55 6.23 -2.34 4.79
C MET A 55 5.99 -3.75 4.26
N LEU A 56 5.61 -3.91 2.99
CA LEU A 56 5.42 -5.23 2.37
C LEU A 56 6.69 -6.06 2.38
N LEU A 57 7.82 -5.47 2.00
CA LEU A 57 9.12 -6.15 2.04
C LEU A 57 9.48 -6.61 3.47
N PHE A 58 9.20 -5.77 4.47
CA PHE A 58 9.41 -6.11 5.87
C PHE A 58 8.54 -7.28 6.31
N GLU A 59 7.22 -7.22 6.06
CA GLU A 59 6.29 -8.28 6.46
C GLU A 59 6.57 -9.60 5.73
N ILE A 60 6.94 -9.55 4.44
CA ILE A 60 7.35 -10.76 3.70
C ILE A 60 8.60 -11.39 4.32
N LYS A 61 9.60 -10.59 4.68
CA LYS A 61 10.82 -11.10 5.35
C LYS A 61 10.49 -11.69 6.72
N ARG A 62 9.64 -11.00 7.50
CA ARG A 62 9.21 -11.46 8.82
C ARG A 62 8.42 -12.77 8.76
N ALA A 63 7.48 -12.88 7.82
CA ALA A 63 6.69 -14.09 7.60
C ALA A 63 7.58 -15.28 7.20
N LYS A 64 8.63 -15.05 6.41
CA LYS A 64 9.63 -16.08 6.08
C LYS A 64 10.54 -16.45 7.24
N ALA A 65 10.82 -15.51 8.16
CA ALA A 65 11.70 -15.71 9.30
C ALA A 65 11.00 -16.39 10.49
N THR A 66 9.66 -16.46 10.49
CA THR A 66 8.88 -17.15 11.51
C THR A 66 8.44 -18.49 10.93
N PRO A 67 9.09 -19.62 11.29
CA PRO A 67 8.60 -20.92 10.87
C PRO A 67 7.26 -21.18 11.57
N SER A 68 6.24 -21.49 10.78
CA SER A 68 4.95 -22.00 11.28
C SER A 68 5.09 -23.41 11.84
#